data_AF-A0A0F9TIB3-F1
#
_entry.id   AF-A0A0F9TIB3-F1
#
_cell.length_a   1.000
_cell.length_b   1.000
_cell.length_c   1.000
_cell.angle_alpha   90.00
_cell.angle_beta   90.00
_cell.angle_gamma   90.00
#
_symmetry.space_group_name_H-M   'P 1'
#
loop_
_entity.id
_entity.type
_entity.pdbx_description
1 polymer ?
#
loop_
_entity_poly.entity_id
_entity_poly.type
_entity_poly.pdbx_seq_one_letter_code
_entity_poly.pdbx_strand_id
1 'polypeptide(L)'
;MADKNGNKTGGRQSGSKNKVGKAFKDLLTETYQALEDDPKHGLKKFAEEHPSDFYRICSKLVPQEMAAELTGELTIRVVRD
;
A
#
# COMPACT_ATOMS: atom_id res chain seq x y z
N MET A 1 -27.44 15.97 4.85
CA MET A 1 -28.71 15.75 5.57
C MET A 1 -28.77 14.27 5.93
N ALA A 2 -29.27 13.93 7.11
CA ALA A 2 -29.56 12.57 7.54
C ALA A 2 -31.07 12.45 7.81
N ASP A 3 -31.68 11.29 7.56
CA ASP A 3 -33.09 11.06 7.86
C ASP A 3 -33.34 10.96 9.38
N LYS A 4 -34.61 10.87 9.77
CA LYS A 4 -35.03 10.73 11.17
C LYS A 4 -34.50 9.46 11.86
N ASN A 5 -33.89 8.55 11.10
CA ASN A 5 -33.31 7.29 11.58
C ASN A 5 -31.77 7.34 11.63
N GLY A 6 -31.14 8.50 11.37
CA GLY A 6 -29.69 8.67 11.40
C GLY A 6 -28.96 8.21 10.13
N ASN A 7 -29.67 7.77 9.10
CA ASN A 7 -29.05 7.37 7.84
C ASN A 7 -28.74 8.62 6.98
N LYS A 8 -27.52 8.72 6.47
CA LYS A 8 -27.13 9.80 5.55
C LYS A 8 -27.98 9.73 4.28
N THR A 9 -28.79 10.76 4.03
CA THR A 9 -29.64 10.89 2.83
C THR A 9 -28.92 11.58 1.67
N GLY A 10 -27.63 11.91 1.83
CA GLY A 10 -26.78 12.46 0.78
C GLY A 10 -25.29 12.36 1.12
N GLY A 11 -24.45 12.46 0.09
CA GLY A 11 -23.00 12.27 0.18
C GLY A 11 -22.56 10.81 0.00
N ARG A 12 -21.24 10.55 0.03
CA ARG A 12 -20.68 9.20 -0.13
C ARG A 12 -21.12 8.30 1.03
N GLN A 13 -21.77 7.19 0.71
CA GLN A 13 -22.15 6.18 1.71
C GLN A 13 -20.89 5.54 2.33
N SER A 14 -20.93 5.26 3.63
CA SER A 14 -19.85 4.53 4.31
C SER A 14 -19.68 3.15 3.68
N GLY A 15 -18.44 2.72 3.43
CA GLY A 15 -18.16 1.45 2.73
C GLY A 15 -18.24 1.51 1.20
N SER A 16 -18.62 2.64 0.61
CA SER A 16 -18.58 2.82 -0.85
C SER A 16 -17.15 2.70 -1.39
N LYS A 17 -16.94 1.73 -2.29
CA LYS A 17 -15.65 1.54 -2.97
C LYS A 17 -15.30 2.80 -3.78
N ASN A 18 -14.12 3.35 -3.55
CA ASN A 18 -13.65 4.55 -4.23
C ASN A 18 -13.26 4.21 -5.69
N LYS A 19 -14.21 4.30 -6.62
CA LYS A 19 -14.03 3.88 -8.02
C LYS A 19 -12.95 4.69 -8.75
N VAL A 20 -12.84 5.98 -8.45
CA VAL A 20 -11.81 6.87 -9.02
C VAL A 20 -10.41 6.41 -8.63
N GLY A 21 -10.22 6.07 -7.35
CA GLY A 21 -8.95 5.53 -6.87
C GLY A 21 -8.62 4.16 -7.46
N LYS A 22 -9.63 3.32 -7.74
CA LYS A 22 -9.41 2.03 -8.39
C LYS A 22 -8.97 2.22 -9.86
N ALA A 23 -9.72 2.97 -10.66
CA ALA A 23 -9.40 3.20 -12.06
C ALA A 23 -8.01 3.84 -12.24
N PHE A 24 -7.64 4.78 -11.36
CA PHE A 24 -6.32 5.38 -11.38
C PHE A 24 -5.20 4.36 -11.06
N LYS A 25 -5.40 3.47 -10.08
CA LYS A 25 -4.44 2.41 -9.75
C LYS A 25 -4.30 1.40 -10.89
N ASP A 26 -5.41 1.04 -11.52
CA ASP A 26 -5.42 0.11 -12.64
C ASP A 26 -4.62 0.71 -13.82
N LEU A 27 -4.88 1.97 -14.16
CA LEU A 27 -4.14 2.69 -15.21
C LEU A 27 -2.65 2.84 -14.87
N LEU A 28 -2.32 3.17 -13.63
CA LEU A 28 -0.92 3.28 -13.19
C LEU A 28 -0.21 1.92 -13.29
N THR A 29 -0.87 0.83 -12.92
CA THR A 29 -0.32 -0.53 -13.02
C THR A 29 -0.07 -0.91 -14.48
N GLU A 30 -1.02 -0.62 -15.36
CA GLU A 30 -0.90 -0.90 -16.80
C GLU A 30 0.24 -0.10 -17.43
N THR A 31 0.35 1.20 -17.12
CA THR A 31 1.47 2.02 -17.61
C THR A 31 2.83 1.56 -17.09
N TYR A 32 2.90 1.10 -15.83
CA TYR A 32 4.13 0.55 -15.26
C TYR A 32 4.55 -0.74 -15.96
N GLN A 33 3.60 -1.66 -16.17
CA GLN A 33 3.87 -2.91 -16.90
C GLN A 33 4.35 -2.65 -18.33
N ALA A 34 3.68 -1.75 -19.05
CA ALA A 34 4.08 -1.37 -20.40
C ALA A 34 5.50 -0.76 -20.46
N LEU A 35 5.93 -0.06 -19.40
CA LEU A 35 7.28 0.49 -19.31
C LEU A 35 8.33 -0.59 -18.98
N GLU A 36 8.00 -1.59 -18.18
CA GLU A 36 8.88 -2.73 -17.88
C GLU A 36 9.01 -3.71 -19.06
N ASP A 37 7.98 -3.82 -19.90
CA ASP A 37 7.98 -4.65 -21.11
C ASP A 37 8.79 -4.02 -22.27
N ASP A 38 9.12 -2.73 -22.19
CA ASP A 38 9.96 -2.06 -23.19
C ASP A 38 11.42 -2.54 -23.06
N PRO A 39 12.06 -3.09 -24.11
CA PRO A 39 13.45 -3.53 -24.02
C PRO A 39 14.46 -2.39 -23.79
N LYS A 40 14.05 -1.13 -23.98
CA LYS A 40 14.89 0.06 -23.83
C LYS A 40 14.64 0.84 -22.55
N HIS A 41 13.53 0.62 -21.87
CA HIS A 41 13.13 1.34 -20.66
C HIS A 41 12.75 0.32 -19.58
N GLY A 42 12.65 0.73 -18.32
CA GLY A 42 12.29 -0.19 -17.24
C GLY A 42 13.34 -0.30 -16.14
N LEU A 43 12.91 -0.85 -14.99
CA LEU A 43 13.67 -0.77 -13.74
C LEU A 43 14.96 -1.58 -13.80
N LYS A 44 14.96 -2.70 -14.52
CA LYS A 44 16.17 -3.52 -14.69
C LYS A 44 17.27 -2.75 -15.42
N LYS A 45 16.93 -2.13 -16.55
CA LYS A 45 17.90 -1.38 -17.34
C LYS A 45 18.39 -0.14 -16.59
N PHE A 46 17.49 0.54 -15.89
CA PHE A 46 17.86 1.62 -14.97
C PHE A 46 18.83 1.13 -13.88
N ALA A 47 18.62 -0.06 -13.31
CA ALA A 47 19.50 -0.62 -12.30
C ALA A 47 20.88 -1.01 -12.86
N GLU A 48 20.95 -1.47 -14.11
CA GLU A 48 22.21 -1.76 -14.80
C GLU A 48 23.00 -0.48 -15.13
N GLU A 49 22.31 0.59 -15.56
CA GLU A 49 22.93 1.89 -15.88
C GLU A 49 23.30 2.70 -14.62
N HIS A 50 22.49 2.61 -13.56
CA HIS A 50 22.60 3.41 -12.34
C HIS A 50 22.47 2.56 -11.05
N PRO A 51 23.40 1.62 -10.80
CA PRO A 51 23.29 0.65 -9.69
C PRO A 51 23.24 1.32 -8.32
N SER A 52 24.07 2.35 -8.07
CA SER A 52 24.12 3.06 -6.79
C SER A 52 22.81 3.77 -6.47
N ASP A 53 22.15 4.35 -7.47
CA ASP A 53 20.88 5.06 -7.29
C ASP A 53 19.75 4.07 -7.08
N PHE A 54 19.76 2.95 -7.81
CA PHE A 54 18.85 1.83 -7.58
C PHE A 54 18.91 1.35 -6.13
N TYR A 55 20.10 1.04 -5.59
CA TYR A 55 20.23 0.59 -4.19
C TYR A 55 19.79 1.66 -3.18
N ARG A 56 20.03 2.95 -3.46
CA ARG A 56 19.57 4.05 -2.59
C ARG A 56 18.05 4.21 -2.59
N ILE A 57 17.40 3.94 -3.72
CA ILE A 57 15.93 3.91 -3.80
C ILE A 57 15.40 2.70 -3.02
N CYS A 58 15.97 1.51 -3.26
CA CYS A 58 15.60 0.30 -2.53
C CYS A 58 15.76 0.45 -1.02
N SER A 59 16.85 1.06 -0.54
CA SER A 59 17.08 1.25 0.90
C SER A 59 16.05 2.14 1.60
N LYS A 60 15.33 2.98 0.84
CA LYS A 60 14.25 3.85 1.34
C LYS A 60 12.87 3.19 1.25
N LEU A 61 12.66 2.32 0.26
CA LEU A 61 11.37 1.67 0.00
C LEU A 61 11.22 0.36 0.77
N VAL A 62 12.31 -0.37 0.98
CA VAL A 62 12.31 -1.56 1.83
C VAL A 62 12.00 -1.07 3.26
N PRO A 63 10.91 -1.56 3.89
CA PRO A 63 10.65 -1.27 5.28
C PRO A 63 11.88 -1.71 6.06
N GLN A 64 12.61 -0.76 6.64
CA GLN A 64 13.62 -1.12 7.63
C GLN A 64 12.83 -1.68 8.80
N GLU A 65 12.99 -2.97 9.09
CA GLU A 65 12.32 -3.60 10.22
C GLU A 65 12.57 -2.73 11.45
N MET A 66 11.53 -2.03 11.90
CA MET A 66 11.56 -1.42 13.21
C MET A 66 11.52 -2.59 14.19
N ALA A 67 12.67 -2.90 14.79
CA ALA A 67 12.75 -3.74 15.98
C ALA A 67 11.98 -3.02 17.11
N ALA A 68 10.67 -3.14 17.11
CA ALA A 68 9.83 -2.69 18.21
C ALA A 68 9.93 -3.75 19.31
N GLU A 69 10.67 -3.46 20.37
CA GLU A 69 10.57 -4.22 21.61
C GLU A 69 9.15 -4.02 22.16
N LEU A 70 8.29 -5.01 21.94
CA LEU A 70 6.96 -5.07 22.53
C LEU A 70 7.10 -5.28 24.05
N THR A 71 7.19 -4.19 24.80
CA THR A 71 7.01 -4.20 26.26
C THR A 71 5.51 -4.19 26.55
N GLY A 72 4.96 -5.38 26.82
CA GLY A 72 3.56 -5.57 27.19
C GLY A 72 3.44 -6.51 28.39
N GLU A 73 2.51 -6.21 29.30
CA GLU A 73 2.24 -7.04 30.47
C GLU A 73 1.42 -8.27 30.03
N LEU A 74 2.05 -9.44 30.07
CA LEU A 74 1.47 -10.70 29.61
C LEU A 74 0.50 -11.24 30.68
N THR A 75 -0.81 -11.06 30.47
CA THR A 75 -1.82 -11.64 31.37
C THR A 75 -2.16 -13.05 30.92
N ILE A 76 -1.62 -14.06 31.62
CA ILE A 76 -1.89 -15.48 31.35
C ILE A 76 -3.11 -15.93 32.18
N ARG A 77 -4.15 -16.46 31.52
CA ARG A 77 -5.26 -17.15 32.20
C ARG A 77 -5.10 -18.65 32.04
N VAL A 78 -4.82 -19.34 33.14
CA VAL A 78 -4.80 -20.81 33.19
C VAL A 78 -6.20 -21.29 33.51
N VAL A 79 -6.80 -22.06 32.61
CA VAL A 79 -8.05 -22.80 32.84
C VAL A 79 -7.66 -24.24 33.17
N ARG A 80 -8.16 -24.78 34.28
CA ARG A 80 -8.06 -26.21 34.61
C ARG A 80 -9.44 -26.84 34.40
N ASP A 81 -9.45 -28.00 33.76
CA ASP A 81 -10.62 -28.88 33.59
C ASP A 81 -11.06 -29.52 34.91
#